data_AF-A0A180FM36-F1
#
_entry.id   AF-A0A180FM36-F1
#
_cell.length_a   1.000
_cell.length_b   1.000
_cell.length_c   1.000
_cell.angle_alpha   90.00
_cell.angle_beta   90.00
_cell.angle_gamma   90.00
#
_symmetry.space_group_name_H-M   'P 1'
#
loop_
_entity.id
_entity.type
_entity.pdbx_description
1 polymer ?
#
loop_
_entity_poly.entity_id
_entity_poly.type
_entity_poly.pdbx_seq_one_letter_code
_entity_poly.pdbx_strand_id
1 'polypeptide(L)'
;MAKTISFNDLRKIKDSLPDGSIHRIADELSLSVETVRNYFGGQNFKDGKCCGVHIEPGPGGGIVVLDDTSIYERALQILEEKQSASKAPEA
;
A
#
# COMPACT_ATOMS: atom_id res chain seq x y z
N MET A 1 6.63 9.04 -10.17
CA MET A 1 6.20 8.40 -11.44
C MET A 1 4.90 7.68 -11.14
N ALA A 2 3.85 7.87 -11.95
CA ALA A 2 2.59 7.17 -11.71
C ALA A 2 2.77 5.66 -12.00
N LYS A 3 2.31 4.81 -11.08
CA LYS A 3 2.43 3.35 -11.20
C LYS A 3 1.05 2.71 -11.30
N THR A 4 0.85 1.97 -12.38
CA THR A 4 -0.38 1.21 -12.61
C THR A 4 -0.24 -0.17 -11.98
N ILE A 5 -1.15 -0.53 -11.08
CA ILE A 5 -1.18 -1.82 -10.39
C ILE A 5 -2.62 -2.33 -10.27
N SER A 6 -2.82 -3.64 -10.29
CA SER A 6 -4.15 -4.22 -10.08
C SER A 6 -4.56 -4.14 -8.61
N PHE A 7 -5.86 -3.98 -8.33
CA PHE A 7 -6.37 -3.98 -6.96
C PHE A 7 -5.96 -5.23 -6.17
N ASN A 8 -5.92 -6.38 -6.87
CA ASN A 8 -5.52 -7.65 -6.28
C ASN A 8 -4.05 -7.64 -5.81
N ASP A 9 -3.15 -6.98 -6.53
CA ASP A 9 -1.73 -6.90 -6.15
C ASP A 9 -1.52 -5.92 -4.98
N LEU A 10 -2.24 -4.80 -4.94
CA LEU A 10 -2.29 -3.92 -3.76
C LEU A 10 -2.74 -4.69 -2.52
N ARG A 11 -3.78 -5.52 -2.65
CA ARG A 11 -4.26 -6.36 -1.55
C ARG A 11 -3.21 -7.37 -1.09
N LYS A 12 -2.50 -8.03 -2.01
CA LYS A 12 -1.41 -8.97 -1.67
C LYS A 12 -0.29 -8.30 -0.88
N ILE A 13 0.09 -7.07 -1.26
CA ILE A 13 1.13 -6.32 -0.53
C ILE A 13 0.64 -6.00 0.88
N LYS A 14 -0.58 -5.46 1.01
CA LYS A 14 -1.19 -5.19 2.31
C LYS A 14 -1.25 -6.44 3.20
N ASP A 15 -1.61 -7.58 2.64
CA ASP A 15 -1.69 -8.86 3.34
C ASP A 15 -0.31 -9.38 3.75
N SER A 16 0.72 -9.09 2.96
CA SER A 16 2.11 -9.47 3.26
C SER A 16 2.74 -8.59 4.35
N LEU A 17 2.25 -7.35 4.53
CA LEU A 17 2.80 -6.39 5.49
C LEU A 17 2.56 -6.86 6.93
N PRO A 18 3.58 -6.79 7.80
CA PRO A 18 3.40 -7.08 9.21
C PRO A 18 2.49 -6.07 9.91
N ASP A 19 1.85 -6.48 11.00
CA ASP A 19 1.05 -5.61 11.85
C ASP A 19 1.85 -4.37 12.28
N GLY A 20 1.21 -3.20 12.23
CA GLY A 20 1.84 -1.91 12.52
C GLY A 20 2.52 -1.24 11.32
N SER A 21 2.71 -1.93 10.18
CA SER A 21 3.31 -1.32 8.98
C SER A 21 2.53 -0.10 8.50
N ILE A 22 1.19 -0.16 8.51
CA ILE A 22 0.33 0.96 8.13
C ILE A 22 0.62 2.19 8.99
N HIS A 23 0.79 1.99 10.30
CA HIS A 23 1.09 3.05 11.25
C HIS A 23 2.49 3.62 11.02
N ARG A 24 3.46 2.75 10.73
CA ARG A 24 4.84 3.14 10.45
C ARG A 24 4.95 3.97 9.17
N ILE A 25 4.29 3.55 8.09
CA ILE A 25 4.25 4.28 6.82
C ILE A 25 3.56 5.64 6.99
N ALA A 26 2.46 5.68 7.76
CA ALA A 26 1.75 6.91 8.06
C ALA A 26 2.65 7.92 8.78
N ASP A 27 3.38 7.49 9.81
CA ASP A 27 4.32 8.33 10.55
C ASP A 27 5.48 8.83 9.66
N GLU A 28 6.09 7.92 8.90
CA GLU A 28 7.24 8.24 8.02
C GLU A 28 6.90 9.21 6.90
N LEU A 29 5.71 9.07 6.31
CA LEU A 29 5.24 9.94 5.23
C LEU A 29 4.46 11.16 5.77
N SER A 30 4.33 11.30 7.09
CA SER A 30 3.49 12.31 7.75
C SER A 30 2.05 12.32 7.21
N LEU A 31 1.51 11.13 6.94
CA LEU A 31 0.14 10.89 6.48
C LEU A 31 -0.70 10.30 7.61
N SER A 32 -2.02 10.27 7.42
CA SER A 32 -2.90 9.60 8.38
C SER A 32 -3.00 8.10 8.09
N VAL A 33 -3.13 7.29 9.13
CA VAL A 33 -3.32 5.82 9.05
C VAL A 33 -4.50 5.47 8.14
N GLU A 34 -5.56 6.26 8.19
CA GLU A 34 -6.71 6.17 7.29
C GLU A 34 -6.33 6.40 5.82
N THR A 35 -5.47 7.37 5.51
CA THR A 35 -4.97 7.64 4.15
C THR A 35 -4.22 6.44 3.61
N VAL A 36 -3.29 5.87 4.40
CA VAL A 36 -2.53 4.67 4.03
C VAL A 36 -3.47 3.47 3.87
N ARG A 37 -4.46 3.32 4.75
CA ARG A 37 -5.45 2.24 4.67
C ARG A 37 -6.34 2.36 3.42
N ASN A 38 -6.74 3.57 3.07
CA ASN A 38 -7.53 3.86 1.87
C ASN A 38 -6.71 3.60 0.60
N TYR A 39 -5.42 3.93 0.63
CA TYR A 39 -4.49 3.67 -0.48
C TYR A 39 -4.41 2.18 -0.87
N PHE A 40 -4.39 1.27 0.11
CA PHE A 40 -4.41 -0.19 -0.15
C PHE A 40 -5.80 -0.76 -0.48
N GLY A 41 -6.77 0.09 -0.82
CA GLY A 41 -8.11 -0.36 -1.19
C GLY A 41 -9.04 -0.58 0.00
N GLY A 42 -8.92 0.25 1.05
CA GLY A 42 -9.91 0.32 2.12
C GLY A 42 -11.30 0.62 1.57
N GLN A 43 -12.28 -0.23 1.85
CA GLN A 43 -13.64 -0.19 1.28
C GLN A 43 -14.51 1.01 1.70
N ASN A 44 -13.95 2.11 2.22
CA ASN A 44 -14.74 3.25 2.68
C ASN A 44 -14.78 4.39 1.65
N PHE A 45 -15.01 4.05 0.37
CA PHE A 45 -15.38 5.02 -0.67
C PHE A 45 -16.88 5.35 -0.51
N LYS A 46 -17.25 6.05 0.56
CA LYS A 46 -18.65 6.42 0.81
C LYS A 46 -18.95 7.89 0.56
N ASP A 47 -17.94 8.76 0.56
CA ASP A 47 -18.14 10.19 0.31
C ASP A 47 -16.81 10.89 0.03
N GLY A 48 -16.70 11.58 -1.11
CA GLY A 48 -15.87 12.79 -1.25
C GLY A 48 -14.34 12.69 -1.28
N LYS A 49 -13.77 13.08 -2.43
CA LYS A 49 -12.35 13.44 -2.73
C LYS A 49 -11.37 12.28 -2.91
N CYS A 50 -11.14 11.95 -4.19
CA CYS A 50 -10.07 11.08 -4.66
C CYS A 50 -8.70 11.68 -4.30
N CYS A 51 -8.10 11.22 -3.20
CA CYS A 51 -6.70 11.52 -2.92
C CYS A 51 -5.84 10.56 -3.77
N GLY A 52 -5.60 10.90 -5.03
CA GLY A 52 -4.53 10.32 -5.87
C GLY A 52 -4.67 8.86 -6.33
N VAL A 53 -5.83 8.22 -6.15
CA VAL A 53 -6.07 6.82 -6.54
C VAL A 53 -7.20 6.76 -7.57
N HIS A 54 -6.86 6.42 -8.82
CA HIS A 54 -7.84 6.20 -9.89
C HIS A 54 -8.19 4.72 -9.93
N ILE A 55 -9.45 4.36 -9.61
CA ILE A 55 -9.94 2.98 -9.63
C ILE A 55 -10.88 2.83 -10.82
N GLU A 56 -10.45 2.11 -11.86
CA GLU A 56 -11.33 1.77 -12.97
C GLU A 56 -12.01 0.40 -12.72
N PRO A 57 -13.34 0.29 -12.83
CA PRO A 57 -14.04 -0.97 -12.66
C PRO A 57 -13.69 -1.92 -13.83
N GLY A 58 -13.17 -3.10 -13.48
CA GLY A 58 -12.76 -4.12 -14.46
C GLY A 58 -12.78 -5.53 -13.87
N PRO A 59 -12.72 -6.57 -14.72
CA PRO A 59 -12.70 -7.96 -14.27
C PRO A 59 -11.51 -8.20 -13.34
N GLY A 60 -11.77 -8.70 -12.11
CA GLY A 60 -10.74 -8.95 -11.09
C GLY A 60 -10.58 -7.88 -10.00
N GLY A 61 -11.49 -6.90 -9.92
CA GLY A 61 -11.51 -5.89 -8.84
C GLY A 61 -10.97 -4.52 -9.23
N GLY A 62 -10.67 -4.30 -10.52
CA GLY A 62 -10.28 -3.01 -11.07
C GLY A 62 -8.78 -2.75 -11.12
N ILE A 63 -8.39 -1.82 -11.99
CA ILE A 63 -7.02 -1.30 -12.09
C ILE A 63 -6.93 -0.07 -11.21
N VAL A 64 -5.85 0.00 -10.44
CA VAL A 64 -5.53 1.11 -9.54
C VAL A 64 -4.31 1.84 -10.08
N VAL A 65 -4.50 3.10 -10.46
CA VAL A 65 -3.38 3.97 -10.82
C VAL A 65 -2.97 4.77 -9.60
N LEU A 66 -1.72 4.60 -9.19
CA LEU A 66 -1.10 5.28 -8.06
C LEU A 66 -0.34 6.49 -8.59
N ASP A 67 -0.81 7.69 -8.29
CA ASP A 67 -0.09 8.92 -8.64
C ASP A 67 1.14 9.11 -7.75
N ASP A 68 0.95 8.89 -6.45
CA ASP A 68 2.01 8.88 -5.44
C ASP A 68 2.37 7.44 -5.06
N THR A 69 3.61 7.04 -5.33
CA THR A 69 4.12 5.70 -5.01
C THR A 69 4.78 5.61 -3.65
N SER A 70 4.84 6.69 -2.86
CA SER A 70 5.61 6.75 -1.61
C SER A 70 5.13 5.71 -0.61
N ILE A 71 3.81 5.54 -0.48
CA ILE A 71 3.19 4.52 0.37
C ILE A 71 3.56 3.11 -0.10
N TYR A 72 3.54 2.90 -1.42
CA TYR A 72 3.86 1.61 -2.02
C TYR A 72 5.34 1.25 -1.84
N GLU A 73 6.24 2.21 -2.05
CA GLU A 73 7.68 2.04 -1.88
C GLU A 73 8.05 1.75 -0.42
N ARG A 74 7.44 2.47 0.54
CA ARG A 74 7.65 2.18 1.96
C ARG A 74 7.10 0.82 2.38
N ALA A 75 5.97 0.41 1.85
CA ALA A 75 5.46 -0.94 2.08
C ALA A 75 6.45 -2.00 1.59
N LEU A 76 6.99 -1.86 0.37
CA LEU A 76 8.00 -2.78 -0.15
C LEU A 76 9.26 -2.82 0.72
N GLN A 77 9.74 -1.66 1.20
CA GLN A 77 10.89 -1.63 2.10
C GLN A 77 10.62 -2.37 3.41
N ILE A 78 9.46 -2.20 4.04
CA ILE A 78 9.12 -2.92 5.27
C ILE A 78 9.06 -4.44 5.02
N LEU A 79 8.55 -4.87 3.86
CA LEU A 79 8.56 -6.28 3.47
C LEU A 79 9.98 -6.83 3.31
N GLU A 80 10.87 -6.04 2.70
CA GLU A 80 12.28 -6.39 2.53
C GLU A 80 13.03 -6.41 3.86
N GLU A 81 12.78 -5.45 4.76
CA GLU A 81 13.33 -5.45 6.11
C GLU A 81 12.89 -6.68 6.89
N LYS A 82 11.60 -7.06 6.80
CA LYS A 82 11.07 -8.29 7.42
C LYS A 82 11.76 -9.53 6.86
N GLN A 83 11.97 -9.59 5.55
CA GLN A 83 12.64 -10.73 4.91
C GLN A 83 14.12 -10.81 5.27
N SER A 84 14.78 -9.66 5.37
CA SER A 84 16.18 -9.52 5.82
C SER A 84 16.34 -9.90 7.29
N ALA A 85 15.42 -9.48 8.16
CA ALA A 85 15.42 -9.85 9.58
C ALA A 85 15.18 -11.36 9.81
N SER A 86 14.45 -12.03 8.90
CA SER A 86 14.26 -13.48 8.96
C SER A 86 15.44 -14.28 8.38
N LYS A 87 16.35 -13.64 7.64
CA LYS A 87 17.63 -14.22 7.24
C LYS A 87 18.73 -13.69 8.15
N ALA A 88 18.81 -14.23 9.37
CA ALA A 88 20.03 -14.11 10.14
C ALA A 88 21.21 -14.62 9.28
N PRO A 89 22.36 -13.92 9.28
CA PRO A 89 23.52 -14.36 8.51
C PRO A 89 23.99 -15.70 9.09
N GLU A 90 23.89 -16.75 8.30
CA GLU A 90 24.64 -17.98 8.53
C GLU A 90 26.11 -17.58 8.35
N ALA A 91 26.79 -17.39 9.49
CA ALA A 91 28.22 -17.11 9.60
C ALA A 91 29.01 -18.42 9.63
#